data_AF-A0A497KJF5-F1
#
_entry.id   AF-A0A497KJF5-F1
#
_cell.length_a   1.000
_cell.length_b   1.000
_cell.length_c   1.000
_cell.angle_alpha   90.00
_cell.angle_beta   90.00
_cell.angle_gamma   90.00
#
_symmetry.space_group_name_H-M   'P 1'
#
loop_
_entity.id
_entity.type
_entity.pdbx_description
1 polymer ?
#
loop_
_entity_poly.entity_id
_entity_poly.type
_entity_poly.pdbx_seq_one_letter_code
_entity_poly.pdbx_strand_id
1 'polypeptide(L)'
;MLDNLNVSIEKPKAYVTIEKKPINIGIQIVGRVIDSTYDEIKKLLNSYGIFNAVVKVYGEASIDDVEEAIFGEVVYKPTLVLANKIDVEGSKEKLENLKASIKDVNKILPTSCVTGEGLDMLGSKIFRTLEIIRVYTKPPGKKEKSDKPIIVRKGSTVLDVAREIHSELYEKFSYAKVWGLSAKYDGEKVGSSHVLMDGDTVEIHLKK
;
A
#
# COMPACT_ATOMS: atom_id res chain seq x y z
N MET A 1 -17.95 9.84 -10.24
CA MET A 1 -18.68 8.55 -10.08
C MET A 1 -18.03 7.64 -9.02
N LEU A 2 -16.76 7.86 -8.63
CA LEU A 2 -16.13 7.23 -7.45
C LEU A 2 -16.14 8.16 -6.21
N ASP A 3 -16.37 9.45 -6.42
CA ASP A 3 -16.35 10.49 -5.39
C ASP A 3 -17.45 10.28 -4.34
N ASN A 4 -18.60 9.73 -4.75
CA ASN A 4 -19.72 9.38 -3.86
C ASN A 4 -19.46 8.15 -2.97
N LEU A 5 -18.31 7.47 -3.11
CA LEU A 5 -17.95 6.27 -2.35
C LEU A 5 -16.74 6.50 -1.43
N ASN A 6 -16.28 7.75 -1.26
CA ASN A 6 -15.05 8.09 -0.52
C ASN A 6 -13.84 7.26 -0.97
N VAL A 7 -13.74 6.91 -2.26
CA VAL A 7 -12.60 6.18 -2.83
C VAL A 7 -11.72 7.14 -3.62
N SER A 8 -10.46 7.26 -3.21
CA SER A 8 -9.47 7.99 -4.00
C SER A 8 -8.68 7.03 -4.90
N ILE A 9 -8.52 7.41 -6.17
CA ILE A 9 -7.65 6.76 -7.15
C ILE A 9 -6.21 7.30 -7.11
N GLU A 10 -6.01 8.43 -6.42
CA GLU A 10 -4.72 9.06 -6.21
C GLU A 10 -4.21 8.77 -4.80
N LYS A 11 -2.93 8.42 -4.70
CA LYS A 11 -2.31 8.15 -3.40
C LYS A 11 -2.33 9.46 -2.61
N PRO A 12 -3.09 9.54 -1.51
CA PRO A 12 -3.22 10.79 -0.79
C PRO A 12 -1.89 11.11 -0.13
N LYS A 13 -1.56 12.40 -0.04
CA LYS A 13 -0.32 12.87 0.62
C LYS A 13 -0.39 12.67 2.13
N ALA A 14 -1.59 12.58 2.67
CA ALA A 14 -1.85 12.28 4.05
C ALA A 14 -3.05 11.36 4.25
N TYR A 15 -3.10 10.71 5.40
CA TYR A 15 -4.26 9.95 5.86
C TYR A 15 -4.65 10.47 7.24
N VAL A 16 -5.90 10.92 7.38
CA VAL A 16 -6.45 11.39 8.64
C VAL A 16 -7.56 10.47 9.09
N THR A 17 -7.46 9.98 10.32
CA THR A 17 -8.48 9.13 10.95
C THR A 17 -9.01 9.82 12.20
N ILE A 18 -10.33 9.93 12.33
CA ILE A 18 -10.99 10.53 13.49
C ILE A 18 -11.75 9.46 14.25
N GLU A 19 -11.17 9.01 15.38
CA GLU A 19 -11.82 8.06 16.28
C GLU A 19 -12.58 8.81 17.38
N LYS A 20 -13.90 8.97 17.22
CA LYS A 20 -14.76 9.53 18.27
C LYS A 20 -14.70 8.64 19.52
N LYS A 21 -14.54 9.24 20.70
CA LYS A 21 -14.49 8.51 21.98
C LYS A 21 -15.65 8.92 22.89
N PRO A 22 -16.25 7.98 23.63
CA PRO A 22 -17.38 8.27 24.53
C PRO A 22 -16.95 8.97 25.83
N ILE A 23 -15.65 9.00 26.16
CA ILE A 23 -15.10 9.54 27.40
C ILE A 23 -14.68 11.00 27.20
N ASN A 24 -14.72 11.79 28.27
CA ASN A 24 -14.31 13.20 28.34
C ASN A 24 -12.77 13.40 28.27
N ILE A 25 -12.14 12.82 27.25
CA ILE A 25 -10.69 12.94 27.00
C ILE A 25 -10.32 14.21 26.24
N GLY A 26 -11.30 14.96 25.74
CA GLY A 26 -11.10 16.07 24.82
C GLY A 26 -10.60 15.61 23.44
N ILE A 27 -10.07 16.56 22.67
CA ILE A 27 -9.50 16.29 21.36
C ILE A 27 -8.01 16.03 21.49
N GLN A 28 -7.57 14.86 21.06
CA GLN A 28 -6.15 14.48 21.01
C GLN A 28 -5.72 14.35 19.56
N ILE A 29 -4.59 14.94 19.20
CA ILE A 29 -4.04 14.88 17.84
C ILE A 29 -2.71 14.14 17.91
N VAL A 30 -2.59 13.05 17.15
CA VAL A 30 -1.39 12.25 17.00
C VAL A 30 -0.85 12.46 15.59
N GLY A 31 0.27 13.16 15.47
CA GLY A 31 0.85 13.58 14.19
C GLY A 31 0.85 15.10 14.06
N ARG A 32 1.07 15.61 12.84
CA ARG A 32 1.17 17.04 12.56
C ARG A 32 0.38 17.39 11.31
N VAL A 33 -0.39 18.47 11.40
CA VAL A 33 -1.00 19.15 10.25
C VAL A 33 -0.09 20.33 9.89
N ILE A 34 0.19 20.51 8.61
CA ILE A 34 1.26 21.41 8.16
C ILE A 34 0.84 22.87 8.24
N ASP A 35 -0.41 23.14 7.86
CA ASP A 35 -0.98 24.46 7.64
C ASP A 35 -1.94 24.89 8.75
N SER A 36 -1.92 24.21 9.90
CA SER A 36 -2.84 24.50 10.99
C SER A 36 -2.29 24.16 12.37
N THR A 37 -2.85 24.83 13.36
CA THR A 37 -2.54 24.65 14.77
C THR A 37 -3.53 23.73 15.47
N TYR A 38 -3.15 23.23 16.65
CA TYR A 38 -4.03 22.40 17.49
C TYR A 38 -5.37 23.11 17.81
N ASP A 39 -5.33 24.41 18.09
CA ASP A 39 -6.53 25.17 18.46
C ASP A 39 -7.49 25.37 17.28
N GLU A 40 -6.98 25.53 16.07
CA GLU A 40 -7.79 25.62 14.85
C GLU A 40 -8.48 24.30 14.54
N ILE A 41 -7.74 23.19 14.61
CA ILE A 41 -8.31 21.84 14.43
C ILE A 41 -9.36 21.55 15.51
N LYS A 42 -9.10 21.97 16.75
CA LYS A 42 -10.07 21.81 17.85
C LYS A 42 -11.33 22.62 17.61
N LYS A 43 -11.22 23.87 17.13
CA LYS A 43 -12.36 24.72 16.77
C LYS A 43 -13.17 24.11 15.63
N LEU A 44 -12.50 23.59 14.60
CA LEU A 44 -13.12 22.89 13.48
C LEU A 44 -13.92 21.69 13.97
N LEU A 45 -13.31 20.78 14.72
CA LEU A 45 -14.01 19.59 15.21
C LEU A 45 -15.19 19.92 16.14
N ASN A 46 -15.02 20.94 17.00
CA ASN A 46 -16.10 21.43 17.85
C ASN A 46 -17.26 22.03 17.06
N SER A 47 -17.01 22.72 15.94
CA SER A 47 -18.09 23.28 15.09
C SER A 47 -18.94 22.17 14.45
N TYR A 48 -18.35 21.01 14.20
CA TYR A 48 -19.03 19.78 13.76
C TYR A 48 -19.58 18.93 14.93
N GLY A 49 -19.58 19.44 16.17
CA GLY A 49 -20.12 18.76 17.34
C GLY A 49 -19.25 17.61 17.88
N ILE A 50 -17.98 17.54 17.46
CA ILE A 50 -17.02 16.51 17.89
C ILE A 50 -16.15 17.09 19.00
N PHE A 51 -16.51 16.82 20.26
CA PHE A 51 -15.78 17.32 21.42
C PHE A 51 -14.73 16.34 21.98
N ASN A 52 -14.89 15.04 21.69
CA ASN A 52 -14.06 13.96 22.21
C ASN A 52 -13.65 13.02 21.07
N ALA A 53 -12.40 13.12 20.63
CA ALA A 53 -11.87 12.29 19.55
C ALA A 53 -10.34 12.18 19.60
N VAL A 54 -9.84 11.08 19.05
CA VAL A 54 -8.42 10.92 18.72
C VAL A 54 -8.28 11.09 17.21
N VAL A 55 -7.59 12.15 16.79
CA VAL A 55 -7.26 12.46 15.40
C VAL A 55 -5.87 11.92 15.13
N LYS A 56 -5.76 10.92 14.26
CA LYS A 56 -4.47 10.35 13.83
C LYS A 56 -4.15 10.89 12.45
N VAL A 57 -2.99 11.54 12.32
CA VAL A 57 -2.51 12.14 11.08
C VAL A 57 -1.25 11.42 10.64
N TYR A 58 -1.30 10.84 9.45
CA TYR A 58 -0.18 10.15 8.81
C TYR A 58 0.22 10.91 7.55
N GLY A 59 1.48 11.35 7.46
CA GLY A 59 1.97 12.11 6.29
C GLY A 59 1.78 13.61 6.43
N GLU A 60 1.71 14.28 5.29
CA GLU A 60 1.69 15.74 5.16
C GLU A 60 0.26 16.27 5.02
N ALA A 61 -0.50 16.30 6.12
CA ALA A 61 -1.91 16.69 6.09
C ALA A 61 -2.12 18.20 6.14
N SER A 62 -3.14 18.68 5.43
CA SER A 62 -3.74 20.01 5.60
C SER A 62 -4.95 19.97 6.55
N ILE A 63 -5.46 21.14 6.94
CA ILE A 63 -6.72 21.24 7.67
C ILE A 63 -7.92 20.76 6.85
N ASP A 64 -7.87 20.94 5.53
CA ASP A 64 -8.90 20.43 4.61
C ASP A 64 -8.95 18.90 4.67
N ASP A 65 -7.80 18.21 4.74
CA ASP A 65 -7.77 16.75 4.91
C ASP A 65 -8.43 16.30 6.24
N VAL A 66 -8.32 17.13 7.28
CA VAL A 66 -8.99 16.88 8.58
C VAL A 66 -10.49 17.09 8.46
N GLU A 67 -10.93 18.13 7.75
CA GLU A 67 -12.34 18.37 7.47
C GLU A 67 -12.97 17.25 6.65
N GLU A 68 -12.29 16.80 5.59
CA GLU A 68 -12.74 15.65 4.77
C GLU A 68 -12.91 14.39 5.64
N ALA A 69 -11.97 14.13 6.56
CA ALA A 69 -12.02 12.99 7.47
C ALA A 69 -13.22 13.02 8.44
N ILE A 70 -13.88 14.16 8.65
CA ILE A 70 -15.13 14.25 9.43
C ILE A 70 -16.29 13.57 8.69
N PHE A 71 -16.33 13.72 7.36
CA PHE A 71 -17.38 13.16 6.51
C PHE A 71 -17.17 11.68 6.17
N GLY A 72 -15.95 11.17 6.39
CA GLY A 72 -15.61 9.77 6.31
C GLY A 72 -14.16 9.56 5.91
N GLU A 73 -13.65 8.35 6.14
CA GLU A 73 -12.31 8.00 5.68
C GLU A 73 -12.27 7.89 4.15
N VAL A 74 -11.46 8.71 3.50
CA VAL A 74 -11.14 8.54 2.07
C VAL A 74 -10.20 7.35 1.92
N VAL A 75 -10.70 6.25 1.40
CA VAL A 75 -9.92 5.03 1.22
C VAL A 75 -9.21 5.08 -0.13
N TYR A 76 -7.88 5.18 -0.09
CA TYR A 76 -7.07 5.01 -1.29
C TYR A 76 -7.15 3.59 -1.82
N LYS A 77 -7.48 3.44 -3.10
CA LYS A 77 -7.42 2.17 -3.82
C LYS A 77 -6.46 2.28 -4.99
N PRO A 78 -5.37 1.47 -5.01
CA PRO A 78 -4.52 1.37 -6.18
C PRO A 78 -5.35 1.06 -7.42
N THR A 79 -5.21 1.89 -8.46
CA THR A 79 -6.10 1.88 -9.62
C THR A 79 -5.29 1.69 -10.91
N LEU A 80 -5.79 0.84 -11.79
CA LEU A 80 -5.30 0.64 -13.15
C LEU A 80 -6.45 0.94 -14.12
N VAL A 81 -6.22 1.84 -15.07
CA VAL A 81 -7.18 2.24 -16.10
C VAL A 81 -6.91 1.44 -17.36
N LEU A 82 -7.87 0.62 -17.76
CA LEU A 82 -7.80 -0.15 -19.00
C LEU A 82 -8.46 0.65 -20.13
N ALA A 83 -7.64 1.25 -20.98
CA ALA A 83 -8.10 1.98 -22.17
C ALA A 83 -8.33 0.98 -23.31
N ASN A 84 -9.48 0.30 -23.27
CA ASN A 84 -9.84 -0.74 -24.23
C ASN A 84 -10.26 -0.16 -25.60
N LYS A 85 -10.28 -1.02 -26.62
CA LYS A 85 -10.70 -0.76 -28.01
C LYS A 85 -9.71 0.07 -28.83
N ILE A 86 -8.41 -0.14 -28.62
CA ILE A 86 -7.37 0.55 -29.42
C ILE A 86 -7.37 0.15 -30.90
N ASP A 87 -8.05 -0.93 -31.25
CA ASP A 87 -8.28 -1.40 -32.62
C ASP A 87 -9.24 -0.52 -33.44
N VAL A 88 -10.03 0.34 -32.80
CA VAL A 88 -11.02 1.18 -33.49
C VAL A 88 -10.35 2.41 -34.12
N GLU A 89 -10.77 2.79 -35.33
CA GLU A 89 -10.29 4.00 -36.01
C GLU A 89 -10.48 5.26 -35.13
N GLY A 90 -9.47 6.13 -35.11
CA GLY A 90 -9.45 7.30 -34.22
C GLY A 90 -9.22 7.00 -32.72
N SER A 91 -8.89 5.75 -32.35
CA SER A 91 -8.56 5.39 -30.96
C SER A 91 -7.35 6.14 -30.40
N LYS A 92 -6.36 6.43 -31.25
CA LYS A 92 -5.12 7.13 -30.86
C LYS A 92 -5.39 8.51 -30.27
N GLU A 93 -6.23 9.31 -30.93
CA GLU A 93 -6.58 10.66 -30.45
C GLU A 93 -7.33 10.59 -29.11
N LYS A 94 -8.29 9.66 -28.99
CA LYS A 94 -9.03 9.42 -27.74
C LYS A 94 -8.12 8.97 -26.61
N LEU A 95 -7.12 8.15 -26.91
CA LEU A 95 -6.12 7.70 -25.95
C LEU A 95 -5.28 8.88 -25.45
N GLU A 96 -4.81 9.75 -26.33
CA GLU A 96 -4.05 10.95 -25.92
C GLU A 96 -4.90 11.89 -25.06
N ASN A 97 -6.18 12.08 -25.39
CA ASN A 97 -7.11 12.85 -24.55
C ASN A 97 -7.29 12.23 -23.16
N LEU A 98 -7.41 10.89 -23.07
CA LEU A 98 -7.48 10.19 -21.79
C LEU A 98 -6.19 10.37 -20.98
N LYS A 99 -5.01 10.26 -21.62
CA LYS A 99 -3.72 10.51 -20.97
C LYS A 99 -3.62 11.93 -20.41
N ALA A 100 -4.15 12.93 -21.12
CA ALA A 100 -4.17 14.31 -20.64
C ALA A 100 -5.09 14.53 -19.42
N SER A 101 -6.14 13.72 -19.26
CA SER A 101 -7.08 13.82 -18.13
C SER A 101 -6.60 13.17 -16.83
N ILE A 102 -5.56 12.31 -16.88
CA ILE A 102 -5.08 11.55 -15.73
C ILE A 102 -3.67 12.00 -15.38
N LYS A 103 -3.44 12.39 -14.12
CA LYS A 103 -2.14 12.90 -13.65
C LYS A 103 -1.01 11.88 -13.82
N ASP A 104 -1.26 10.62 -13.48
CA ASP A 104 -0.29 9.53 -13.66
C ASP A 104 -0.64 8.68 -14.87
N VAL A 105 -0.06 9.04 -16.02
CA VAL A 105 -0.21 8.33 -17.29
C VAL A 105 0.23 6.86 -17.18
N ASN A 106 1.11 6.52 -16.23
CA ASN A 106 1.51 5.12 -16.03
C ASN A 106 0.36 4.26 -15.51
N LYS A 107 -0.74 4.81 -15.00
CA LYS A 107 -1.93 4.05 -14.63
C LYS A 107 -2.79 3.65 -15.83
N ILE A 108 -2.48 4.12 -17.04
CA ILE A 108 -3.26 3.77 -18.24
C ILE A 108 -2.57 2.60 -18.95
N LEU A 109 -3.32 1.54 -19.22
CA LEU A 109 -2.92 0.44 -20.08
C LEU A 109 -3.83 0.41 -21.31
N PRO A 110 -3.33 0.84 -22.49
CA PRO A 110 -4.04 0.70 -23.75
C PRO A 110 -4.18 -0.78 -24.10
N THR A 111 -5.39 -1.22 -24.46
CA THR A 111 -5.67 -2.63 -24.75
C THR A 111 -6.67 -2.79 -25.89
N SER A 112 -6.59 -3.93 -26.59
CA SER A 112 -7.67 -4.42 -27.43
C SER A 112 -8.03 -5.84 -27.01
N CYS A 113 -9.25 -6.02 -26.52
CA CYS A 113 -9.76 -7.37 -26.24
C CYS A 113 -10.00 -8.20 -27.51
N VAL A 114 -10.03 -7.57 -28.70
CA VAL A 114 -10.25 -8.26 -29.99
C VAL A 114 -8.94 -8.76 -30.56
N THR A 115 -7.92 -7.90 -30.62
CA THR A 115 -6.60 -8.28 -31.19
C THR A 115 -5.69 -8.92 -30.15
N GLY A 116 -5.99 -8.77 -28.86
CA GLY A 116 -5.16 -9.21 -27.75
C GLY A 116 -4.04 -8.24 -27.38
N GLU A 117 -3.90 -7.13 -28.10
CA GLU A 117 -2.85 -6.14 -27.87
C GLU A 117 -2.94 -5.56 -26.45
N GLY A 118 -1.82 -5.54 -25.74
CA GLY A 118 -1.68 -5.00 -24.38
C GLY A 118 -2.18 -5.91 -23.25
N LEU A 119 -2.87 -7.01 -23.54
CA LEU A 119 -3.38 -7.92 -22.51
C LEU A 119 -2.28 -8.74 -21.82
N ASP A 120 -1.18 -9.01 -22.52
CA ASP A 120 0.01 -9.69 -21.98
C ASP A 120 0.64 -8.91 -20.82
N MET A 121 0.58 -7.57 -20.88
CA MET A 121 1.13 -6.69 -19.85
C MET A 121 0.22 -6.54 -18.62
N LEU A 122 -1.06 -6.92 -18.71
CA LEU A 122 -2.06 -6.69 -17.67
C LEU A 122 -1.65 -7.27 -16.32
N GLY A 123 -1.22 -8.54 -16.29
CA GLY A 123 -0.80 -9.22 -15.06
C GLY A 123 0.37 -8.49 -14.39
N SER A 124 1.41 -8.18 -15.16
CA SER A 124 2.58 -7.45 -14.64
C SER A 124 2.21 -6.08 -14.08
N LYS A 125 1.24 -5.40 -14.72
CA LYS A 125 0.80 -4.07 -14.33
C LYS A 125 -0.02 -4.10 -13.05
N ILE A 126 -0.92 -5.07 -12.90
CA ILE A 126 -1.68 -5.29 -11.66
C ILE A 126 -0.74 -5.53 -10.48
N PHE A 127 0.25 -6.42 -10.63
CA PHE A 127 1.23 -6.70 -9.56
C PHE A 127 2.00 -5.45 -9.14
N ARG A 128 2.45 -4.64 -10.11
CA ARG A 128 3.15 -3.38 -9.84
C ARG A 128 2.25 -2.36 -9.14
N THR A 129 1.02 -2.20 -9.61
CA THR A 129 0.04 -1.26 -9.03
C THR A 129 -0.32 -1.64 -7.59
N LEU A 130 -0.45 -2.93 -7.29
CA LEU A 130 -0.75 -3.41 -5.93
C LEU A 130 0.43 -3.27 -4.95
N GLU A 131 1.64 -2.96 -5.45
CA GLU A 131 2.88 -2.90 -4.66
C GLU A 131 3.07 -4.17 -3.81
N ILE A 132 2.85 -5.35 -4.39
CA ILE A 132 3.03 -6.66 -3.74
C ILE A 132 4.26 -7.39 -4.25
N ILE A 133 4.82 -8.25 -3.41
CA ILE A 133 5.97 -9.11 -3.72
C ILE A 133 5.67 -10.55 -3.31
N ARG A 134 6.28 -11.51 -4.02
CA ARG A 134 6.23 -12.93 -3.74
C ARG A 134 7.47 -13.33 -2.98
N VAL A 135 7.31 -13.90 -1.79
CA VAL A 135 8.40 -14.43 -0.98
C VAL A 135 8.20 -15.93 -0.81
N TYR A 136 9.19 -16.71 -1.21
CA TYR A 136 9.18 -18.16 -1.06
C TYR A 136 9.78 -18.56 0.28
N THR A 137 9.21 -19.56 0.94
CA THR A 137 9.74 -20.07 2.20
C THR A 137 10.54 -21.33 1.97
N LYS A 138 11.57 -21.52 2.79
CA LYS A 138 12.43 -22.69 2.77
C LYS A 138 12.64 -23.18 4.20
N PRO A 139 12.26 -24.43 4.54
CA PRO A 139 12.53 -24.98 5.86
C PRO A 139 14.04 -25.16 6.10
N PRO A 140 14.56 -24.90 7.31
CA PRO A 140 15.95 -25.17 7.65
C PRO A 140 16.36 -26.61 7.34
N GLY A 141 17.49 -26.76 6.64
CA GLY A 141 18.05 -28.08 6.29
C GLY A 141 17.43 -28.74 5.05
N LYS A 142 16.35 -28.19 4.47
CA LYS A 142 15.86 -28.63 3.16
C LYS A 142 16.59 -27.89 2.04
N LYS A 143 16.73 -28.52 0.88
CA LYS A 143 17.35 -27.88 -0.29
C LYS A 143 16.35 -27.02 -1.06
N GLU A 144 15.13 -27.53 -1.18
CA GLU A 144 14.08 -26.93 -2.01
C GLU A 144 13.24 -25.92 -1.24
N LYS A 145 12.88 -24.84 -1.93
CA LYS A 145 11.89 -23.87 -1.46
C LYS A 145 10.48 -24.39 -1.73
N SER A 146 9.49 -23.85 -1.02
CA SER A 146 8.08 -24.08 -1.30
C SER A 146 7.72 -23.67 -2.73
N ASP A 147 6.86 -24.44 -3.40
CA ASP A 147 6.29 -24.06 -4.70
C ASP A 147 5.34 -22.86 -4.59
N LYS A 148 4.70 -22.70 -3.42
CA LYS A 148 3.75 -21.62 -3.15
C LYS A 148 4.46 -20.47 -2.43
N PRO A 149 4.44 -19.25 -2.99
CA PRO A 149 4.94 -18.07 -2.30
C PRO A 149 3.91 -17.52 -1.31
N ILE A 150 4.42 -16.73 -0.37
CA ILE A 150 3.63 -15.82 0.45
C ILE A 150 3.60 -14.47 -0.26
N ILE A 151 2.42 -13.87 -0.33
CA ILE A 151 2.24 -12.55 -0.94
C ILE A 151 2.25 -11.52 0.17
N VAL A 152 3.23 -10.63 0.15
CA VAL A 152 3.37 -9.53 1.12
C VAL A 152 3.51 -8.19 0.40
N ARG A 153 3.37 -7.09 1.13
CA ARG A 153 3.56 -5.75 0.55
C ARG A 153 5.05 -5.51 0.28
N LYS A 154 5.34 -4.75 -0.77
CA LYS A 154 6.68 -4.25 -1.05
C LYS A 154 7.15 -3.41 0.15
N GLY A 155 8.40 -3.64 0.57
CA GLY A 155 8.95 -3.03 1.77
C GLY A 155 8.78 -3.88 3.04
N SER A 156 8.06 -5.01 2.98
CA SER A 156 8.00 -5.96 4.09
C SER A 156 9.38 -6.51 4.43
N THR A 157 9.62 -6.65 5.73
CA THR A 157 10.86 -7.21 6.26
C THR A 157 10.77 -8.72 6.42
N VAL A 158 11.92 -9.37 6.63
CA VAL A 158 12.00 -10.78 7.04
C VAL A 158 11.11 -11.06 8.26
N LEU A 159 11.09 -10.15 9.23
CA LEU A 159 10.31 -10.33 10.44
C LEU A 159 8.80 -10.22 10.19
N ASP A 160 8.38 -9.37 9.25
CA ASP A 160 6.97 -9.30 8.83
C ASP A 160 6.54 -10.60 8.16
N VAL A 161 7.38 -11.16 7.29
CA VAL A 161 7.12 -12.48 6.67
C VAL A 161 7.07 -13.58 7.73
N ALA A 162 7.96 -13.56 8.73
CA ALA A 162 7.91 -14.52 9.83
C ALA A 162 6.55 -14.50 10.55
N ARG A 163 6.02 -13.29 10.79
CA ARG A 163 4.73 -13.07 11.45
C ARG A 163 3.55 -13.60 10.61
N GLU A 164 3.57 -13.39 9.30
CA GLU A 164 2.56 -13.91 8.38
C GLU A 164 2.53 -15.44 8.31
N ILE A 165 3.68 -16.10 8.51
CA ILE A 165 3.76 -17.56 8.55
C ILE A 165 3.20 -18.10 9.86
N HIS A 166 3.75 -17.66 11.00
CA HIS A 166 3.33 -18.11 12.33
C HIS A 166 3.90 -17.20 13.43
N SER A 167 3.11 -16.95 14.49
CA SER A 167 3.53 -16.11 15.63
C SER A 167 4.83 -16.59 16.29
N GLU A 168 5.02 -17.91 16.43
CA GLU A 168 6.26 -18.47 17.01
C GLU A 168 7.52 -18.10 16.22
N LEU A 169 7.44 -18.03 14.88
CA LEU A 169 8.59 -17.66 14.05
C LEU A 169 8.99 -16.19 14.27
N TYR A 170 7.99 -15.35 14.53
CA TYR A 170 8.17 -13.95 14.87
C TYR A 170 8.77 -13.79 16.28
N GLU A 171 8.20 -14.45 17.29
CA GLU A 171 8.61 -14.32 18.69
C GLU A 171 10.01 -14.89 18.96
N LYS A 172 10.31 -16.06 18.38
CA LYS A 172 11.58 -16.75 18.56
C LYS A 172 12.58 -16.46 17.44
N PHE A 173 12.36 -15.43 16.63
CA PHE A 173 13.26 -15.08 15.53
C PHE A 173 14.72 -14.90 16.01
N SER A 174 15.67 -15.61 15.37
CA SER A 174 17.10 -15.41 15.58
C SER A 174 17.75 -14.68 14.39
N TYR A 175 17.64 -15.27 13.20
CA TYR A 175 18.12 -14.72 11.94
C TYR A 175 17.41 -15.41 10.76
N ALA A 176 17.62 -14.91 9.55
CA ALA A 176 17.21 -15.63 8.34
C ALA A 176 18.36 -15.77 7.35
N LYS A 177 18.23 -16.71 6.42
CA LYS A 177 19.03 -16.77 5.20
C LYS A 177 18.15 -16.40 4.02
N VAL A 178 18.68 -15.58 3.11
CA VAL A 178 17.96 -15.10 1.94
C VAL A 178 18.67 -15.49 0.65
N TRP A 179 17.90 -15.89 -0.35
CA TRP A 179 18.34 -16.09 -1.73
C TRP A 179 17.47 -15.22 -2.64
N GLY A 180 18.08 -14.42 -3.51
CA GLY A 180 17.35 -13.53 -4.40
C GLY A 180 17.99 -12.14 -4.50
N LEU A 181 17.25 -11.19 -5.08
CA LEU A 181 17.78 -9.88 -5.44
C LEU A 181 18.03 -8.97 -4.24
N SER A 182 17.40 -9.22 -3.09
CA SER A 182 17.67 -8.44 -1.88
C SER A 182 18.95 -8.87 -1.16
N ALA A 183 19.48 -10.05 -1.47
CA ALA A 183 20.70 -10.58 -0.86
C ALA A 183 21.94 -10.24 -1.71
N LYS A 184 23.06 -10.00 -1.04
CA LYS A 184 24.37 -9.78 -1.68
C LYS A 184 24.94 -11.06 -2.29
N TYR A 185 24.61 -12.20 -1.69
CA TYR A 185 25.01 -13.52 -2.13
C TYR A 185 24.00 -14.55 -1.64
N ASP A 186 23.95 -15.71 -2.32
CA ASP A 186 23.02 -16.77 -2.01
C ASP A 186 23.19 -17.30 -0.58
N GLY A 187 22.10 -17.28 0.18
CA GLY A 187 22.09 -17.71 1.58
C GLY A 187 22.70 -16.69 2.53
N GLU A 188 22.75 -15.41 2.15
CA GLU A 188 23.18 -14.33 3.03
C GLU A 188 22.41 -14.37 4.35
N LYS A 189 23.15 -14.35 5.46
CA LYS A 189 22.58 -14.29 6.79
C LYS A 189 22.17 -12.85 7.09
N VAL A 190 20.88 -12.63 7.30
CA VAL A 190 20.28 -11.31 7.52
C VAL A 190 19.55 -11.22 8.85
N GLY A 191 19.40 -9.98 9.34
CA GLY A 191 18.63 -9.65 10.54
C GLY A 191 17.13 -9.50 10.26
N SER A 192 16.38 -9.16 11.31
CA SER A 192 14.92 -9.01 11.27
C SER A 192 14.45 -7.87 10.36
N SER A 193 15.21 -6.77 10.27
CA SER A 193 14.87 -5.57 9.52
C SER A 193 15.24 -5.61 8.03
N HIS A 194 15.79 -6.74 7.56
CA HIS A 194 16.14 -6.89 6.15
C HIS A 194 14.89 -6.83 5.28
N VAL A 195 14.89 -5.92 4.31
CA VAL A 195 13.75 -5.70 3.39
C VAL A 195 13.84 -6.68 2.23
N LEU A 196 12.75 -7.40 1.99
CA LEU A 196 12.69 -8.42 0.95
C LEU A 196 12.25 -7.84 -0.41
N MET A 197 12.61 -8.53 -1.47
CA MET A 197 12.25 -8.24 -2.86
C MET A 197 11.42 -9.36 -3.48
N ASP A 198 10.73 -9.06 -4.58
CA ASP A 198 9.92 -10.04 -5.31
C ASP A 198 10.80 -11.19 -5.82
N GLY A 199 10.36 -12.42 -5.55
CA GLY A 199 11.06 -13.65 -5.92
C GLY A 199 12.04 -14.18 -4.88
N ASP A 200 12.30 -13.43 -3.80
CA ASP A 200 13.21 -13.86 -2.74
C ASP A 200 12.74 -15.15 -2.08
N THR A 201 13.71 -15.94 -1.62
CA THR A 201 13.50 -17.13 -0.80
C THR A 201 14.08 -16.91 0.57
N VAL A 202 13.32 -17.24 1.62
CA VAL A 202 13.70 -16.99 3.02
C VAL A 202 13.66 -18.30 3.82
N GLU A 203 14.74 -18.55 4.56
CA GLU A 203 14.86 -19.64 5.54
C GLU A 203 15.03 -19.03 6.94
N ILE A 204 14.03 -19.20 7.80
CA ILE A 204 13.98 -18.57 9.13
C ILE A 204 14.56 -19.51 10.18
N HIS A 205 15.45 -18.98 11.03
CA HIS A 205 16.09 -19.71 12.13
C HIS A 205 15.63 -19.15 13.47
N LEU A 206 15.29 -20.04 14.40
CA LEU A 206 14.78 -19.68 15.73
C LEU A 206 15.88 -19.69 16.78
N LYS A 207 15.68 -18.89 17.83
CA LYS A 207 16.46 -18.94 19.06
C LYS A 207 16.15 -20.27 19.76
N LYS A 208 17.21 -20.92 20.26
CA LYS A 208 17.08 -22.08 21.14
C LYS A 208 16.49 -21.66 22.49
#